data_AF-A0A662JVE6-F1
#
_entry.id   AF-A0A662JVE6-F1
#
_cell.length_a   1.000
_cell.length_b   1.000
_cell.length_c   1.000
_cell.angle_alpha   90.00
_cell.angle_beta   90.00
_cell.angle_gamma   90.00
#
_symmetry.space_group_name_H-M   'P 1'
#
loop_
_entity.id
_entity.type
_entity.pdbx_description
1 polymer ?
#
loop_
_entity_poly.entity_id
_entity_poly.type
_entity_poly.pdbx_seq_one_letter_code
_entity_poly.pdbx_strand_id
1 'polypeptide(L)'
;MSQDTVIGTDSVLNAILTKINGDIAELFSAVAALSGSAVLVSANDSTPGFLNGKAVAGNAIDFTENNDGDNESLTIAFADDKDKE
;
A
#
# COMPACT_ATOMS: atom_id res chain seq x y z
N MET A 1 -24.01 46.40 3.47
CA MET A 1 -23.03 45.57 2.73
C MET A 1 -23.69 44.22 2.55
N SER A 2 -24.27 43.95 1.38
CA SER A 2 -24.73 42.59 1.09
C SER A 2 -23.50 41.70 1.19
N GLN A 3 -23.54 40.68 2.05
CA GLN A 3 -22.55 39.61 1.93
C GLN A 3 -22.74 39.08 0.51
N ASP A 4 -21.71 39.29 -0.32
CA ASP A 4 -21.66 38.67 -1.63
C ASP A 4 -21.74 37.18 -1.35
N THR A 5 -22.92 36.60 -1.59
CA THR A 5 -23.06 35.16 -1.48
C THR A 5 -22.22 34.67 -2.62
N VAL A 6 -21.01 34.19 -2.32
CA VAL A 6 -20.17 33.51 -3.30
C VAL A 6 -20.89 32.22 -3.65
N ILE A 7 -21.91 32.34 -4.50
CA ILE A 7 -22.42 31.26 -5.31
C ILE A 7 -21.39 31.14 -6.43
N GLY A 8 -20.20 30.68 -6.07
CA GLY A 8 -19.32 30.09 -7.06
C GLY A 8 -20.15 29.02 -7.70
N THR A 9 -20.48 29.19 -8.99
CA THR A 9 -21.13 28.18 -9.83
C THR A 9 -20.63 26.81 -9.38
N ASP A 10 -21.53 25.89 -9.04
CA ASP A 10 -21.23 24.60 -8.40
C ASP A 10 -19.98 23.92 -8.97
N SER A 11 -19.68 24.14 -10.25
CA SER A 11 -18.42 23.82 -10.92
C SER A 11 -17.12 24.09 -10.13
N VAL A 12 -16.93 25.26 -9.49
CA VAL A 12 -15.66 25.57 -8.80
C VAL A 12 -15.57 24.82 -7.48
N LEU A 13 -16.68 24.81 -6.71
CA LEU A 13 -16.80 24.05 -5.48
C LEU A 13 -16.61 22.54 -5.74
N ASN A 14 -17.24 22.03 -6.79
CA ASN A 14 -17.13 20.63 -7.22
C ASN A 14 -15.72 20.30 -7.69
N ALA A 15 -15.07 21.17 -8.46
CA ALA A 15 -13.69 20.94 -8.89
C ALA A 15 -12.73 20.88 -7.69
N ILE A 16 -12.91 21.76 -6.70
CA ILE A 16 -12.13 21.75 -5.47
C ILE A 16 -12.41 20.47 -4.67
N LEU A 17 -13.67 20.08 -4.52
CA LEU A 17 -14.07 18.87 -3.81
C LEU A 17 -13.47 17.61 -4.46
N THR A 18 -13.56 17.51 -5.80
CA THR A 18 -12.98 16.41 -6.56
C THR A 18 -11.46 16.35 -6.39
N LYS A 19 -10.78 17.49 -6.48
CA LYS A 19 -9.32 17.55 -6.28
C LYS A 19 -8.93 17.14 -4.86
N ILE A 20 -9.58 17.71 -3.84
CA ILE A 20 -9.31 17.39 -2.43
C ILE A 20 -9.52 15.90 -2.16
N ASN A 21 -10.62 15.32 -2.65
CA ASN A 21 -10.88 13.89 -2.47
C ASN A 21 -9.82 13.02 -3.18
N GLY A 22 -9.35 13.41 -4.36
CA GLY A 22 -8.26 12.73 -5.06
C GLY A 22 -6.93 12.83 -4.31
N ASP A 23 -6.51 14.05 -3.95
CA ASP A 23 -5.28 14.31 -3.18
C ASP A 23 -5.29 13.55 -1.84
N ILE A 24 -6.44 13.51 -1.16
CA ILE A 24 -6.61 12.76 0.11
C ILE A 24 -6.51 11.25 -0.13
N ALA A 25 -7.10 10.72 -1.21
CA ALA A 25 -6.99 9.29 -1.53
C ALA A 25 -5.55 8.88 -1.84
N GLU A 26 -4.82 9.70 -2.61
CA GLU A 26 -3.39 9.51 -2.88
C GLU A 26 -2.57 9.59 -1.59
N LEU A 27 -2.84 10.58 -0.73
CA LEU A 27 -2.17 10.72 0.57
C LEU A 27 -2.44 9.54 1.51
N PHE A 28 -3.67 9.04 1.61
CA PHE A 28 -4.01 7.87 2.42
C PHE A 28 -3.29 6.62 1.93
N SER A 29 -3.24 6.40 0.61
CA SER A 29 -2.48 5.29 0.03
C SER A 29 -0.98 5.40 0.34
N ALA A 30 -0.43 6.61 0.31
CA ALA A 30 0.97 6.87 0.63
C ALA A 30 1.28 6.76 2.14
N VAL A 31 0.38 7.18 3.02
CA VAL A 31 0.58 7.13 4.49
C VAL A 31 0.32 5.74 5.06
N ALA A 32 -0.66 4.98 4.53
CA ALA A 32 -0.90 3.58 4.95
C ALA A 32 0.31 2.67 4.63
N ALA A 33 1.07 3.02 3.61
CA ALA A 33 2.37 2.43 3.34
C ALA A 33 3.46 2.88 4.32
N LEU A 34 3.42 4.15 4.69
CA LEU A 34 4.46 4.81 5.48
C LEU A 34 4.25 4.72 6.99
N SER A 35 3.17 4.10 7.47
CA SER A 35 2.91 3.86 8.91
C SER A 35 3.89 2.87 9.57
N GLY A 36 5.03 2.61 8.94
CA GLY A 36 6.22 1.99 9.52
C GLY A 36 6.55 0.58 9.01
N SER A 37 5.66 -0.03 8.23
CA SER A 37 5.69 -1.48 8.00
C SER A 37 5.74 -1.90 6.54
N ALA A 38 5.41 -1.00 5.59
CA ALA A 38 5.36 -1.35 4.19
C ALA A 38 6.70 -1.08 3.49
N VAL A 39 7.02 -1.95 2.52
CA VAL A 39 8.21 -1.88 1.69
C VAL A 39 7.81 -1.63 0.22
N LEU A 40 8.68 -0.91 -0.49
CA LEU A 40 8.69 -0.84 -1.94
C LEU A 40 9.81 -1.73 -2.47
N VAL A 41 9.57 -2.39 -3.60
CA VAL A 41 10.57 -3.29 -4.22
C VAL A 41 11.58 -2.50 -5.06
N SER A 42 11.15 -1.40 -5.68
CA SER A 42 11.99 -0.59 -6.57
C SER A 42 11.47 0.84 -6.72
N ALA A 43 12.23 1.71 -7.40
CA ALA A 43 11.89 3.13 -7.56
C ALA A 43 10.63 3.39 -8.41
N ASN A 44 10.18 2.44 -9.22
CA ASN A 44 8.95 2.54 -10.03
C ASN A 44 7.81 1.64 -9.51
N ASP A 45 7.93 1.14 -8.27
CA ASP A 45 6.86 0.42 -7.58
C ASP A 45 5.80 1.41 -7.07
N SER A 46 4.58 1.33 -7.58
CA SER A 46 3.48 2.23 -7.22
C SER A 46 2.58 1.70 -6.11
N THR A 47 2.87 0.52 -5.56
CA THR A 47 1.95 -0.17 -4.66
C THR A 47 2.68 -0.69 -3.43
N PRO A 48 2.78 0.09 -2.36
CA PRO A 48 3.41 -0.37 -1.13
C PRO A 48 2.68 -1.57 -0.49
N GLY A 49 3.40 -2.42 0.23
CA GLY A 49 2.82 -3.54 0.99
C GLY A 49 3.83 -4.18 1.94
N PHE A 50 3.40 -5.18 2.71
CA PHE A 50 4.28 -5.97 3.57
C PHE A 50 5.22 -6.87 2.76
N LEU A 51 6.40 -7.19 3.29
CA LEU A 51 7.43 -7.96 2.56
C LEU A 51 6.92 -9.30 2.01
N ASN A 52 6.14 -10.04 2.80
CA ASN A 52 5.54 -11.33 2.41
C ASN A 52 4.47 -11.20 1.30
N GLY A 53 3.92 -10.01 1.06
CA GLY A 53 3.03 -9.71 -0.06
C GLY A 53 3.74 -9.13 -1.28
N LYS A 54 4.98 -8.65 -1.12
CA LYS A 54 5.79 -8.06 -2.19
C LYS A 54 6.73 -9.07 -2.85
N ALA A 55 7.22 -10.05 -2.08
CA ALA A 55 7.94 -11.18 -2.62
C ALA A 55 6.96 -12.26 -3.11
N VAL A 56 7.21 -12.83 -4.29
CA VAL A 56 6.47 -13.99 -4.81
C VAL A 56 7.42 -15.18 -4.79
N ALA A 57 7.00 -16.27 -4.14
CA ALA A 57 7.81 -17.47 -4.07
C ALA A 57 7.88 -18.14 -5.46
N GLY A 58 9.11 -18.44 -5.89
CA GLY A 58 9.35 -19.22 -7.11
C GLY A 58 9.13 -20.72 -6.88
N ASN A 59 9.40 -21.51 -7.90
CA ASN A 59 9.34 -22.97 -7.79
C ASN A 59 10.27 -23.47 -6.67
N ALA A 60 9.76 -24.39 -5.84
CA ALA A 60 10.48 -24.98 -4.71
C ALA A 60 11.01 -23.97 -3.68
N ILE A 61 10.38 -22.80 -3.54
CA ILE A 61 10.67 -21.84 -2.47
C ILE A 61 9.43 -21.67 -1.61
N ASP A 62 9.59 -21.70 -0.30
CA ASP A 62 8.55 -21.38 0.68
C ASP A 62 8.92 -20.13 1.47
N PHE A 63 7.90 -19.33 1.79
CA PHE A 63 7.99 -18.23 2.74
C PHE A 63 7.19 -18.57 3.98
N THR A 64 7.83 -18.45 5.14
CA THR A 64 7.19 -18.67 6.44
C THR A 64 7.40 -17.45 7.30
N GLU A 65 6.31 -16.78 7.65
CA GLU A 65 6.33 -15.74 8.67
C GLU A 65 6.43 -16.39 10.04
N ASN A 66 7.39 -15.94 10.83
CA ASN A 66 7.56 -16.40 12.20
C ASN A 66 7.03 -15.32 13.14
N ASN A 67 6.32 -15.76 14.18
CA ASN A 67 5.90 -14.92 15.30
C ASN A 67 4.82 -13.86 14.93
N ASP A 68 3.83 -14.28 14.13
CA ASP A 68 2.70 -13.46 13.64
C ASP A 68 2.07 -12.59 14.75
N GLY A 69 2.08 -11.26 14.55
CA GLY A 69 1.50 -10.26 15.45
C GLY A 69 2.45 -9.71 16.51
N ASP A 70 3.68 -10.21 16.60
CA ASP A 70 4.72 -9.76 17.53
C ASP A 70 5.96 -9.21 16.78
N ASN A 71 7.18 -9.57 17.20
CA ASN A 71 8.40 -9.22 16.48
C ASN A 71 8.64 -10.26 15.37
N GLU A 72 8.21 -9.94 14.15
CA GLU A 72 8.18 -10.91 13.05
C GLU A 72 9.50 -11.03 12.28
N SER A 73 9.68 -12.19 11.66
CA SER A 73 10.70 -12.42 10.62
C SER A 73 10.13 -13.29 9.52
N LEU A 74 10.68 -13.18 8.31
CA LEU A 74 10.28 -14.02 7.18
C LEU A 74 11.42 -14.99 6.84
N THR A 75 11.18 -16.29 7.05
CA THR A 75 12.10 -17.34 6.61
C THR A 75 11.86 -17.64 5.14
N ILE A 76 12.96 -17.77 4.40
CA ILE A 76 12.98 -18.25 3.03
C ILE A 76 13.70 -19.60 3.04
N ALA A 77 13.03 -20.65 2.58
CA ALA A 77 13.59 -21.99 2.52
C ALA A 77 13.26 -22.65 1.19
N PHE A 78 13.99 -23.71 0.85
CA PHE A 78 13.53 -24.61 -0.19
C PHE A 78 12.30 -25.35 0.32
N ALA A 79 11.28 -25.45 -0.53
CA ALA A 79 10.19 -26.36 -0.29
C ALA A 79 10.76 -27.78 -0.26
N ASP A 80 10.27 -28.61 0.64
CA ASP A 80 10.61 -30.03 0.63
C ASP A 80 10.10 -30.62 -0.70
N ASP A 81 11.01 -31.07 -1.57
CA ASP A 81 10.66 -31.72 -2.83
C ASP A 81 10.06 -33.08 -2.48
N LYS A 82 8.75 -33.09 -2.21
CA LYS A 82 7.94 -34.27 -1.87
C LYS A 82 7.98 -35.38 -2.93
N ASP A 83 8.58 -35.09 -4.09
CA ASP A 83 8.66 -35.97 -5.26
C ASP A 83 10.05 -36.63 -5.43
N LYS A 84 10.97 -36.51 -4.46
CA LYS A 84 12.34 -37.10 -4.54
C LYS A 84 12.57 -38.34 -3.67
N GLU A 85 11.53 -39.06 -3.27
CA GLU A 85 11.66 -40.41 -2.67
C GLU A 85 11.73 -41.53 -3.71
#